data_AF-A0A6M0BRQ9-F1
#
_entry.id   AF-A0A6M0BRQ9-F1
#
_cell.length_a   1.000
_cell.length_b   1.000
_cell.length_c   1.000
_cell.angle_alpha   90.00
_cell.angle_beta   90.00
_cell.angle_gamma   90.00
#
_symmetry.space_group_name_H-M   'P 1'
#
loop_
_entity.id
_entity.type
_entity.pdbx_description
1 polymer ?
#
loop_
_entity_poly.entity_id
_entity_poly.type
_entity_poly.pdbx_seq_one_letter_code
_entity_poly.pdbx_strand_id
1 'polypeptide(L)' 'MSTVYRLKASEIDGNFLAQVKETFGDKEIEIVISEVDETEYLLKSEVNKNRLLKAIDNIKNNQNLIVVDLDKLP' A
#
# COMPACT_ATOMS: atom_id res chain seq x y z
N MET A 1 -9.72 -18.26 2.90
CA MET A 1 -8.46 -17.89 2.22
C MET A 1 -8.82 -16.75 1.28
N SER A 2 -8.30 -15.54 1.52
CA SER A 2 -8.55 -14.37 0.67
C SER A 2 -7.36 -14.14 -0.26
N THR A 3 -7.64 -13.79 -1.51
CA THR A 3 -6.62 -13.38 -2.48
C THR A 3 -6.83 -11.92 -2.77
N VAL A 4 -5.77 -11.11 -2.70
CA VAL A 4 -5.83 -9.67 -2.95
C VAL A 4 -5.08 -9.38 -4.25
N TYR A 5 -5.78 -8.81 -5.23
CA TYR A 5 -5.20 -8.31 -6.47
C TYR A 5 -5.05 -6.79 -6.37
N ARG A 6 -3.86 -6.26 -6.66
CA ARG A 6 -3.61 -4.81 -6.72
C ARG A 6 -3.22 -4.45 -8.14
N LEU A 7 -4.15 -3.84 -8.85
CA LEU A 7 -4.08 -3.58 -10.29
C LEU A 7 -4.47 -2.14 -10.59
N LYS A 8 -3.97 -1.58 -11.69
CA LYS A 8 -4.50 -0.33 -12.25
C LYS A 8 -5.87 -0.61 -12.88
N ALA A 9 -6.72 0.41 -12.90
CA ALA A 9 -8.02 0.31 -13.58
C ALA A 9 -7.89 -0.12 -15.05
N SER A 10 -6.83 0.32 -15.74
CA SER A 10 -6.53 -0.04 -17.13
C SER A 10 -6.16 -1.52 -17.33
N GLU A 11 -5.83 -2.24 -16.27
CA GLU A 11 -5.44 -3.66 -16.30
C GLU A 11 -6.64 -4.58 -16.01
N ILE A 12 -7.81 -4.01 -15.69
CA ILE A 12 -9.05 -4.75 -15.54
C ILE A 12 -9.63 -4.98 -16.93
N ASP A 13 -9.40 -6.18 -17.46
CA ASP A 13 -9.88 -6.59 -18.78
C ASP A 13 -10.63 -7.93 -18.75
N GLY A 14 -11.08 -8.37 -19.93
CA GLY A 14 -11.78 -9.65 -20.07
C GLY A 14 -10.92 -10.86 -19.70
N ASN A 15 -9.60 -10.79 -19.87
CA ASN A 15 -8.68 -11.88 -19.55
C ASN A 15 -8.54 -12.03 -18.03
N PHE A 16 -8.44 -10.92 -17.30
CA PHE A 16 -8.44 -10.91 -15.84
C PHE A 16 -9.73 -11.56 -15.30
N LEU A 17 -10.89 -11.18 -15.82
CA LEU A 17 -12.17 -11.78 -15.41
C LEU A 17 -12.25 -13.27 -15.70
N ALA A 18 -11.66 -13.74 -16.81
CA ALA A 18 -11.58 -15.16 -17.13
C ALA A 18 -10.72 -15.92 -16.11
N GLN A 19 -9.56 -15.38 -15.73
CA GLN A 19 -8.69 -15.98 -14.70
C GLN A 19 -9.35 -16.05 -13.33
N VAL A 20 -10.11 -15.01 -12.94
CA VAL A 20 -10.87 -15.02 -11.69
C VAL A 20 -11.91 -16.15 -11.72
N LYS A 21 -12.65 -16.30 -12.81
CA LYS A 21 -13.62 -17.40 -12.97
C LYS A 21 -12.96 -18.77 -12.92
N GLU A 22 -11.83 -18.96 -13.58
CA GLU A 22 -11.09 -20.23 -13.55
C GLU A 22 -10.60 -20.59 -12.14
N THR A 23 -10.12 -19.58 -11.39
CA THR A 23 -9.58 -19.78 -10.04
C THR A 23 -10.67 -20.15 -9.02
N PHE A 24 -11.86 -19.52 -9.12
CA PHE A 24 -12.91 -19.67 -8.12
C PHE A 24 -14.05 -20.61 -8.54
N GLY A 25 -14.21 -20.90 -9.84
CA GLY A 25 -15.24 -21.78 -10.37
C GLY A 25 -16.65 -21.29 -10.04
N ASP A 26 -17.50 -22.21 -9.58
CA ASP A 26 -18.89 -21.93 -9.19
C ASP A 26 -19.05 -21.43 -7.74
N LYS A 27 -17.95 -21.05 -7.07
CA LYS A 27 -18.03 -20.52 -5.71
C LYS A 27 -18.61 -19.10 -5.72
N GLU A 28 -19.40 -18.80 -4.70
CA GLU A 28 -19.82 -17.43 -4.44
C GLU A 28 -18.60 -16.60 -4.02
N ILE A 29 -18.35 -15.49 -4.73
CA ILE A 29 -17.24 -14.59 -4.47
C ILE A 29 -17.72 -13.15 -4.38
N GLU A 30 -17.01 -12.37 -3.57
CA GLU A 30 -17.18 -10.92 -3.44
C GLU A 30 -15.96 -10.23 -4.06
N ILE A 31 -16.20 -9.20 -4.90
CA ILE A 31 -15.14 -8.35 -5.45
C ILE A 31 -15.36 -6.93 -4.91
N VAL A 32 -14.39 -6.43 -4.15
CA VAL A 32 -14.39 -5.06 -3.64
C VAL A 32 -13.42 -4.22 -4.46
N ILE A 33 -13.92 -3.16 -5.10
CA ILE A 33 -13.12 -2.21 -5.89
C ILE A 33 -13.11 -0.88 -5.15
N SER A 34 -11.91 -0.38 -4.86
CA SER A 34 -11.70 0.95 -4.28
C SER A 34 -10.52 1.62 -4.97
N GLU A 35 -10.55 2.94 -5.07
CA GLU A 35 -9.37 3.70 -5.42
C GLU A 35 -8.29 3.46 -4.36
N VAL A 36 -7.06 3.21 -4.79
CA VAL A 36 -5.95 3.01 -3.87
C VAL A 36 -5.22 4.33 -3.70
N ASP A 37 -5.71 5.17 -2.79
CA ASP A 37 -4.96 6.33 -2.32
C ASP A 37 -4.00 5.91 -1.20
N GLU A 38 -2.73 5.70 -1.56
CA GLU A 38 -1.66 5.39 -0.59
C GLU A 38 -1.51 6.51 0.46
N THR A 39 -1.84 7.75 0.09
CA THR A 39 -1.78 8.90 0.99
C THR A 39 -2.87 8.79 2.04
N GLU A 40 -4.09 8.47 1.65
CA GLU A 40 -5.20 8.28 2.58
C GLU A 40 -4.93 7.09 3.52
N TYR A 41 -4.30 6.02 3.03
CA TYR A 41 -3.87 4.89 3.87
C TYR A 41 -2.78 5.25 4.90
N LEU A 42 -1.76 6.03 4.51
CA LEU A 42 -0.73 6.52 5.43
C LEU A 42 -1.28 7.54 6.44
N LEU A 43 -2.30 8.31 6.04
CA LEU A 43 -2.95 9.34 6.86
C LEU A 43 -4.14 8.83 7.67
N LYS A 44 -4.60 7.59 7.45
CA LYS A 44 -5.74 6.95 8.15
C LYS A 44 -5.55 6.90 9.67
N SER A 45 -4.31 6.87 10.15
CA SER A 45 -4.00 7.06 11.56
C SER A 45 -3.40 8.44 11.75
N GLU A 46 -4.11 9.28 12.50
CA GLU A 46 -3.65 10.62 12.90
C GLU A 46 -2.27 10.56 13.59
N VAL A 47 -1.98 9.45 14.28
CA VAL A 47 -0.67 9.15 14.87
C VAL A 47 0.41 8.96 13.79
N ASN A 48 0.14 8.21 12.73
CA ASN A 48 1.09 7.99 11.64
C ASN A 48 1.35 9.27 10.85
N LYS A 49 0.29 10.05 10.58
CA LYS A 49 0.40 11.38 9.97
C LYS A 49 1.32 12.30 10.77
N ASN A 50 1.08 12.42 12.08
CA ASN A 50 1.87 13.30 12.95
C ASN A 50 3.33 12.84 13.04
N ARG A 51 3.57 11.52 13.09
CA ARG A 51 4.93 10.97 13.08
C ARG A 51 5.67 11.28 11.76
N LEU A 52 5.00 11.15 10.62
CA LEU A 52 5.58 11.42 9.31
C LEU A 52 5.92 12.91 9.14
N LEU A 53 4.98 13.80 9.51
CA LEU A 53 5.19 15.25 9.47
C LEU A 53 6.35 15.68 10.37
N LYS A 54 6.45 15.11 11.58
CA LYS A 54 7.56 15.37 12.50
C LYS A 54 8.89 14.87 11.95
N ALA A 55 8.92 13.73 11.26
CA ALA A 55 10.13 13.22 10.62
C ALA A 55 10.60 14.14 9.48
N ILE A 56 9.66 14.66 8.67
CA ILE A 56 9.97 15.62 7.61
C ILE A 56 10.54 16.92 8.20
N ASP A 57 9.94 17.43 9.28
CA ASP A 57 10.41 18.64 9.95
C ASP A 57 11.81 18.47 10.56
N ASN A 58 12.06 17.33 11.22
CA ASN A 58 13.38 16.94 11.71
C ASN A 58 14.43 16.95 10.59
N ILE A 59 14.12 16.43 9.40
CA ILE A 59 15.04 16.45 8.25
C ILE A 59 15.30 17.87 7.78
N LYS A 60 14.25 18.69 7.59
CA LYS A 60 14.38 20.08 7.12
C LYS A 60 15.21 20.94 8.06
N ASN A 61 15.05 20.74 9.37
CA ASN A 61 15.75 21.49 10.40
C ASN A 61 17.08 20.85 10.80
N ASN A 62 17.46 19.72 10.19
CA ASN A 62 18.65 18.93 10.54
C ASN A 62 18.71 18.57 12.03
N GLN A 63 17.57 18.20 12.61
CA GLN A 63 17.40 17.86 14.02
C GLN A 63 17.02 16.38 14.18
N ASN A 64 17.48 15.74 15.26
CA ASN A 64 17.12 14.36 15.61
C ASN A 64 17.37 13.32 14.49
N LEU A 65 18.40 13.53 13.66
CA LEU A 65 18.81 12.59 12.62
C LEU A 65 19.88 11.64 13.16
N ILE A 66 19.69 10.34 12.93
CA ILE A 66 20.69 9.31 13.20
C ILE A 66 21.32 8.94 11.87
N VAL A 67 22.63 9.16 11.73
CA VAL A 67 23.39 8.71 10.57
C VAL A 67 23.80 7.27 10.82
N VAL A 68 23.33 6.36 9.97
CA VAL A 68 23.71 4.95 10.03
C VAL A 68 24.64 4.67 8.87
N ASP A 69 25.80 4.10 9.20
CA ASP A 69 26.74 3.58 8.23
C ASP A 69 26.28 2.17 7.83
N LEU A 70 25.72 2.05 6.62
CA LEU A 70 25.13 0.81 6.15
C LEU A 70 26.18 -0.28 5.91
N ASP A 71 27.44 0.10 5.69
CA ASP A 71 28.55 -0.83 5.46
C ASP A 71 29.05 -1.48 6.76
N LYS A 72 28.55 -1.03 7.92
CA LYS A 72 28.86 -1.58 9.26
C LYS A 72 27.70 -2.35 9.88
N LEU A 73 26.63 -2.59 9.13
CA LEU A 73 25.55 -3.46 9.59
C LEU A 73 26.02 -4.93 9.52
N PRO A 74 25.79 -5.73 10.59
CA PRO A 74 26.21 -7.12 10.69
C PRO A 74 25.46 -8.05 9.72
#